data_AF-A0A833FXE2-F1
#
_entry.id   AF-A0A833FXE2-F1
#
_cell.length_a   1.000
_cell.length_b   1.000
_cell.length_c   1.000
_cell.angle_alpha   90.00
_cell.angle_beta   90.00
_cell.angle_gamma   90.00
#
_symmetry.space_group_name_H-M   'P 1'
#
loop_
_entity.id
_entity.type
_entity.pdbx_description
1 polymer ?
#
loop_
_entity_poly.entity_id
_entity_poly.type
_entity_poly.pdbx_seq_one_letter_code
_entity_poly.pdbx_strand_id
1 'polypeptide(L)'
;MASLVPVGTRATFPAERTRPIRAAVLRACCGVALLAAGAWSATFEVERVLVLQPYNADRGGEARFLYELSAPTFPFVFRKLEVDGGMEPRFVLKEDGRPLGPRLGVEYRLQSSVEREIEIEGRGRFAYAHGHLHFSASDNSDPRGNGRFYHLAYAIGLSFPVSLLLMLTGFLLAGSAPLTLARPRSASTIA
;
A
#
# COMPACT_ATOMS: atom_id res chain seq x y z
N MET A 1 56.52 0.91 66.31
CA MET A 1 56.06 1.60 65.09
C MET A 1 55.07 0.68 64.38
N ALA A 2 53.77 0.90 64.58
CA ALA A 2 52.70 0.12 63.95
C ALA A 2 51.89 1.07 63.06
N SER A 3 51.93 0.83 61.75
CA SER A 3 51.27 1.63 60.72
C SER A 3 49.87 1.06 60.47
N LEU A 4 48.82 1.78 60.87
CA LEU A 4 47.43 1.46 60.59
C LEU A 4 47.07 1.90 59.16
N VAL A 5 46.80 0.94 58.29
CA VAL A 5 46.28 1.16 56.94
C VAL A 5 44.75 1.29 57.02
N PRO A 6 44.13 2.35 56.48
CA PRO A 6 42.68 2.48 56.50
C PRO A 6 42.04 1.58 55.42
N VAL A 7 41.14 0.71 55.86
CA VAL A 7 40.30 -0.13 54.99
C VAL A 7 39.25 0.76 54.32
N GLY A 8 39.51 1.11 53.06
CA GLY A 8 38.59 1.88 52.22
C GLY A 8 37.33 1.08 51.90
N THR A 9 36.20 1.52 52.42
CA THR A 9 34.86 0.96 52.13
C THR A 9 34.47 1.35 50.71
N ARG A 10 34.59 0.42 49.74
CA ARG A 10 34.08 0.62 48.37
C ARG A 10 32.55 0.68 48.43
N ALA A 11 32.01 1.89 48.32
CA ALA A 11 30.59 2.10 48.06
C ALA A 11 30.23 1.47 46.71
N THR A 12 29.55 0.33 46.76
CA THR A 12 28.94 -0.31 45.59
C THR A 12 27.72 0.51 45.19
N PHE A 13 27.89 1.39 44.21
CA PHE A 13 26.78 2.08 43.58
C PHE A 13 25.79 1.06 43.00
N PRO A 14 24.49 1.12 43.34
CA PRO A 14 23.50 0.20 42.79
C PRO A 14 23.31 0.50 41.29
N ALA A 15 24.01 -0.25 40.47
CA ALA A 15 23.94 -0.14 39.03
C ALA A 15 22.55 -0.61 38.50
N GLU A 16 21.90 0.30 37.76
CA GLU A 16 21.24 -0.01 36.49
C GLU A 16 19.96 -0.86 36.42
N ARG A 17 19.10 -0.85 37.45
CA ARG A 17 17.78 -1.53 37.34
C ARG A 17 16.74 -0.87 36.41
N THR A 18 16.98 0.33 35.86
CA THR A 18 15.99 1.08 35.06
C THR A 18 16.00 0.79 33.56
N ARG A 19 17.07 0.17 33.03
CA ARG A 19 17.22 -0.15 31.60
C ARG A 19 16.19 -1.13 31.02
N PRO A 20 15.76 -2.22 31.69
CA PRO A 20 14.89 -3.22 31.07
C PRO A 20 13.45 -2.74 30.86
N ILE A 21 12.95 -1.85 31.74
CA ILE A 21 11.57 -1.34 31.66
C ILE A 21 11.41 -0.40 30.45
N ARG A 22 12.35 0.53 30.25
CA ARG A 22 12.31 1.44 29.10
C ARG A 22 12.36 0.71 27.76
N ALA A 23 13.20 -0.33 27.67
CA ALA A 23 13.29 -1.17 26.48
C ALA A 23 12.03 -2.01 26.22
N ALA A 24 11.32 -2.45 27.27
CA ALA A 24 10.04 -3.16 27.13
C ALA A 24 8.93 -2.22 26.64
N VAL A 25 8.81 -1.02 27.23
CA VAL A 25 7.83 -0.01 26.83
C VAL A 25 8.04 0.41 25.38
N LEU A 26 9.29 0.70 24.97
CA LEU A 26 9.60 1.10 23.60
C LEU A 26 9.20 0.02 22.59
N ARG A 27 9.50 -1.26 22.87
CA ARG A 27 9.10 -2.38 22.00
C ARG A 27 7.59 -2.52 21.88
N ALA A 28 6.86 -2.38 23.00
CA ALA A 28 5.41 -2.42 22.98
C ALA A 28 4.83 -1.27 22.14
N CYS A 29 5.33 -0.05 22.31
CA CYS A 29 4.93 1.10 21.50
C CYS A 29 5.21 0.89 20.01
N CYS A 30 6.40 0.42 19.65
CA CYS A 30 6.73 0.08 18.25
C CYS A 30 5.80 -1.02 17.71
N GLY A 31 5.50 -2.03 18.51
CA GLY A 31 4.60 -3.12 18.13
C GLY A 31 3.18 -2.63 17.82
N VAL A 32 2.62 -1.80 18.70
CA VAL A 32 1.31 -1.17 18.51
C VAL A 32 1.32 -0.25 17.28
N ALA A 33 2.39 0.52 17.07
CA ALA A 33 2.50 1.39 15.90
C ALA A 33 2.51 0.59 14.58
N LEU A 34 3.20 -0.55 14.53
CA LEU A 34 3.22 -1.42 13.35
C LEU A 34 1.88 -2.11 13.09
N LEU A 35 1.18 -2.54 14.16
CA LEU A 35 -0.19 -3.06 14.06
C LEU A 35 -1.14 -2.00 13.48
N ALA A 36 -1.08 -0.78 14.01
CA ALA A 36 -1.88 0.33 13.52
C ALA A 36 -1.54 0.68 12.06
N ALA A 37 -0.24 0.68 11.71
CA ALA A 37 0.20 0.94 10.34
C ALA A 37 -0.29 -0.14 9.36
N GLY A 38 -0.20 -1.43 9.71
CA GLY A 38 -0.69 -2.52 8.88
C GLY A 38 -2.22 -2.56 8.73
N ALA A 39 -2.95 -2.19 9.79
CA ALA A 39 -4.40 -2.06 9.73
C ALA A 39 -4.83 -0.83 8.91
N TRP A 40 -4.18 0.32 9.10
CA TRP A 40 -4.47 1.54 8.33
C TRP A 40 -4.04 1.37 6.88
N SER A 41 -2.95 0.69 6.56
CA SER A 41 -2.56 0.48 5.16
C SER A 41 -3.58 -0.30 4.35
N ALA A 42 -4.45 -1.09 4.99
CA ALA A 42 -5.56 -1.77 4.33
C ALA A 42 -6.69 -0.83 3.89
N THR A 43 -6.76 0.37 4.50
CA THR A 43 -7.76 1.40 4.22
C THR A 43 -7.19 2.63 3.51
N PHE A 44 -5.87 2.83 3.54
CA PHE A 44 -5.23 3.97 2.90
C PHE A 44 -5.17 3.80 1.38
N GLU A 45 -5.77 4.73 0.67
CA GLU A 45 -5.75 4.81 -0.79
C GLU A 45 -5.02 6.08 -1.20
N VAL A 46 -4.00 5.94 -2.05
CA VAL A 46 -3.36 7.09 -2.71
C VAL A 46 -3.89 7.16 -4.13
N GLU A 47 -4.56 8.27 -4.44
CA GLU A 47 -4.92 8.58 -5.82
C GLU A 47 -3.65 9.03 -6.56
N ARG A 48 -3.36 8.37 -7.67
CA ARG A 48 -2.28 8.72 -8.59
C ARG A 48 -2.91 9.17 -9.90
N VAL A 49 -2.38 10.28 -10.43
CA VAL A 49 -2.75 10.78 -11.76
C VAL A 49 -1.59 10.53 -12.69
N LEU A 50 -1.82 9.73 -13.72
CA LEU A 50 -0.89 9.51 -14.82
C LEU A 50 -1.33 10.35 -16.00
N VAL A 51 -0.41 11.19 -16.50
CA VAL A 51 -0.61 11.90 -17.76
C VAL A 51 -0.33 10.92 -18.89
N LEU A 52 -1.35 10.61 -19.69
CA LEU A 52 -1.18 9.72 -20.83
C LEU A 52 -0.54 10.54 -21.94
N GLN A 53 0.69 10.18 -22.29
CA GLN A 53 1.39 10.84 -23.36
C GLN A 53 0.93 10.27 -24.71
N PRO A 54 0.41 11.11 -25.62
CA PRO A 54 -0.19 10.65 -26.87
C PRO A 54 0.75 9.81 -27.75
N TYR A 55 2.06 10.05 -27.71
CA TYR A 55 3.02 9.29 -28.50
C TYR A 55 3.35 7.89 -27.93
N ASN A 56 3.02 7.63 -26.66
CA ASN A 56 3.15 6.30 -26.05
C ASN A 56 1.91 5.43 -26.30
N ALA A 57 0.88 5.98 -26.94
CA ALA A 57 -0.28 5.21 -27.34
C ALA A 57 0.03 4.48 -28.65
N ASP A 58 0.12 3.16 -28.57
CA ASP A 58 0.25 2.33 -29.75
C ASP A 58 -1.12 2.14 -30.41
N ARG A 59 -1.09 1.99 -31.73
CA ARG A 59 -2.25 1.52 -32.49
C ARG A 59 -2.31 0.01 -32.34
N GLY A 60 -2.92 -0.46 -31.27
CA GLY A 60 -3.10 -1.90 -31.01
C GLY A 60 -4.25 -2.46 -31.85
N GLY A 61 -3.95 -3.01 -33.02
CA GLY A 61 -4.94 -3.71 -33.85
C GLY A 61 -6.15 -2.84 -34.25
N GLU A 62 -7.35 -3.40 -34.10
CA GLU A 62 -8.67 -2.79 -34.35
C GLU A 62 -9.13 -1.87 -33.19
N ALA A 63 -8.57 -2.02 -31.98
CA ALA A 63 -8.84 -1.12 -30.86
C ALA A 63 -8.33 0.29 -31.19
N ARG A 64 -9.12 1.33 -30.86
CA ARG A 64 -8.75 2.70 -31.25
C ARG A 64 -7.39 3.12 -30.69
N PHE A 65 -7.10 2.95 -29.39
CA PHE A 65 -5.78 3.26 -28.82
C PHE A 65 -5.42 2.38 -27.62
N LEU A 66 -4.16 1.96 -27.56
CA LEU A 66 -3.60 1.13 -26.49
C LEU A 66 -2.55 1.92 -25.71
N TYR A 67 -2.69 1.97 -24.39
CA TYR A 67 -1.67 2.57 -23.52
C TYR A 67 -1.16 1.52 -22.53
N GLU A 68 0.14 1.24 -22.55
CA GLU A 68 0.74 0.34 -21.57
C GLU A 68 0.73 1.00 -20.19
N LEU A 69 0.04 0.36 -19.25
CA LEU A 69 -0.02 0.84 -17.87
C LEU A 69 0.82 -0.08 -17.01
N SER A 70 2.00 0.40 -16.61
CA SER A 70 2.85 -0.33 -15.68
C SER A 70 2.10 -0.54 -14.36
N ALA A 71 1.95 -1.79 -13.96
CA ALA A 71 1.42 -2.12 -12.65
C ALA A 71 2.28 -1.47 -11.55
N PRO A 72 1.68 -1.03 -10.43
CA PRO A 72 2.44 -0.55 -9.29
C PRO A 72 3.49 -1.58 -8.89
N THR A 73 4.72 -1.13 -8.69
CA THR A 73 5.79 -2.02 -8.23
C THR A 73 5.53 -2.43 -6.79
N PHE A 74 5.87 -3.67 -6.43
CA PHE A 74 5.91 -4.12 -5.04
C PHE A 74 6.63 -3.08 -4.16
N PRO A 75 6.09 -2.71 -2.99
CA PRO A 75 5.00 -3.35 -2.24
C PRO A 75 3.56 -2.90 -2.58
N PHE A 76 3.38 -2.08 -3.61
CA PHE A 76 2.09 -1.48 -3.95
C PHE A 76 1.29 -2.33 -4.93
N VAL A 77 -0.03 -2.25 -4.83
CA VAL A 77 -0.97 -2.88 -5.76
C VAL A 77 -2.08 -1.91 -6.11
N PHE A 78 -2.72 -2.10 -7.27
CA PHE A 78 -3.95 -1.39 -7.58
C PHE A 78 -5.03 -1.73 -6.55
N ARG A 79 -5.72 -0.70 -6.07
CA ARG A 79 -6.90 -0.90 -5.26
C ARG A 79 -8.04 -1.37 -6.14
N LYS A 80 -8.65 -2.47 -5.73
CA LYS A 80 -9.77 -3.07 -6.45
C LYS A 80 -11.09 -2.63 -5.82
N LEU A 81 -12.06 -2.42 -6.69
CA LEU A 81 -13.44 -2.05 -6.43
C LEU A 81 -14.30 -3.14 -7.10
N GLU A 82 -15.43 -3.45 -6.49
CA GLU A 82 -16.42 -4.31 -7.12
C GLU A 82 -17.10 -3.54 -8.27
N VAL A 83 -16.95 -4.05 -9.50
CA VAL A 83 -17.56 -3.55 -10.72
C VAL A 83 -18.21 -4.74 -11.41
N ASP A 84 -19.52 -4.68 -11.65
CA ASP A 84 -20.29 -5.70 -12.39
C ASP A 84 -20.01 -7.15 -11.95
N GLY A 85 -19.91 -7.38 -10.63
CA GLY A 85 -19.69 -8.70 -10.03
C GLY A 85 -18.25 -9.22 -10.06
N GLY A 86 -17.27 -8.38 -10.40
CA GLY A 86 -15.85 -8.70 -10.27
C GLY A 86 -15.03 -7.60 -9.61
N MET A 87 -13.83 -7.96 -9.15
CA MET A 87 -12.92 -7.04 -8.45
C MET A 87 -11.93 -6.44 -9.44
N GLU A 88 -12.17 -5.21 -9.86
CA GLU A 88 -11.35 -4.51 -10.83
C GLU A 88 -10.63 -3.29 -10.24
N PRO A 89 -9.46 -2.90 -10.77
CA PRO A 89 -8.81 -1.66 -10.35
C PRO A 89 -9.73 -0.44 -10.53
N ARG A 90 -9.78 0.44 -9.53
CA ARG A 90 -10.53 1.70 -9.62
C ARG A 90 -9.80 2.67 -10.56
N PHE A 91 -10.35 2.90 -11.75
CA PHE A 91 -9.83 3.82 -12.76
C PHE A 91 -10.85 4.91 -13.09
N VAL A 92 -10.37 6.14 -13.20
CA VAL A 92 -11.11 7.27 -13.76
C VAL A 92 -10.25 7.89 -14.86
N LEU A 93 -10.62 7.65 -16.11
CA LEU A 93 -10.00 8.28 -17.26
C LEU A 93 -10.64 9.66 -17.46
N LYS A 94 -9.83 10.68 -17.75
CA LYS A 94 -10.28 12.04 -18.03
C LYS A 94 -9.68 12.54 -19.35
N GLU A 95 -10.47 13.29 -20.11
CA GLU A 95 -10.10 14.03 -21.31
C GLU A 95 -10.37 15.51 -21.03
N ASP A 96 -9.32 16.35 -21.09
CA ASP A 96 -9.36 17.78 -20.75
C ASP A 96 -10.01 18.05 -19.38
N GLY A 97 -9.74 17.16 -18.41
CA GLY A 97 -10.28 17.20 -17.06
C GLY A 97 -11.70 16.64 -16.90
N ARG A 98 -12.40 16.31 -18.00
CA ARG A 98 -13.74 15.70 -17.97
C ARG A 98 -13.64 14.19 -17.95
N PRO A 99 -14.40 13.47 -17.10
CA PRO A 99 -14.36 12.02 -17.08
C PRO A 99 -14.83 11.43 -18.42
N LEU A 100 -14.06 10.48 -18.95
CA LEU A 100 -14.45 9.62 -20.07
C LEU A 100 -15.19 8.39 -19.55
N GLY A 101 -16.13 7.89 -20.33
CA GLY A 101 -16.87 6.67 -20.03
C GLY A 101 -17.99 6.41 -21.05
N PRO A 102 -18.66 5.25 -20.97
CA PRO A 102 -18.61 4.29 -19.85
C PRO A 102 -17.34 3.43 -19.82
N ARG A 103 -16.98 2.96 -18.63
CA ARG A 103 -15.98 1.89 -18.48
C ARG A 103 -16.62 0.57 -18.91
N LEU A 104 -15.90 -0.24 -19.69
CA LEU A 104 -16.31 -1.61 -19.97
C LEU A 104 -15.89 -2.51 -18.80
N GLY A 105 -16.86 -3.24 -18.24
CA GLY A 105 -16.66 -4.11 -17.08
C GLY A 105 -16.16 -5.51 -17.43
N VAL A 106 -16.25 -6.39 -16.43
CA VAL A 106 -15.72 -7.78 -16.40
C VAL A 106 -16.36 -8.68 -17.48
N GLU A 107 -17.53 -8.29 -17.97
CA GLU A 107 -18.27 -8.99 -19.02
C GLU A 107 -17.48 -9.06 -20.34
N TYR A 108 -16.61 -8.08 -20.59
CA TYR A 108 -15.73 -8.05 -21.76
C TYR A 108 -14.35 -8.66 -21.47
N ARG A 109 -14.28 -9.81 -20.77
CA ARG A 109 -13.00 -10.40 -20.31
C ARG A 109 -12.03 -10.82 -21.42
N LEU A 110 -12.55 -11.08 -22.62
CA LEU A 110 -11.74 -11.41 -23.79
C LEU A 110 -11.22 -10.12 -24.42
N GLN A 111 -9.90 -10.02 -24.60
CA GLN A 111 -9.25 -8.86 -25.21
C GLN A 111 -9.89 -8.48 -26.54
N SER A 112 -10.14 -9.44 -27.43
CA SER A 112 -10.79 -9.21 -28.71
C SER A 112 -12.19 -8.63 -28.62
N SER A 113 -12.91 -8.84 -27.50
CA SER A 113 -14.23 -8.28 -27.27
C SER A 113 -14.16 -6.82 -26.82
N VAL A 114 -13.18 -6.47 -25.97
CA VAL A 114 -12.93 -5.08 -25.53
C VAL A 114 -12.54 -4.22 -26.72
N GLU A 115 -11.59 -4.70 -27.51
CA GLU A 115 -11.03 -3.96 -28.63
C GLU A 115 -12.13 -3.64 -29.66
N ARG A 116 -12.93 -4.64 -30.03
CA ARG A 116 -14.06 -4.49 -30.94
C ARG A 116 -15.13 -3.54 -30.41
N GLU A 117 -15.49 -3.62 -29.12
CA GLU A 117 -16.49 -2.75 -28.53
C GLU A 117 -16.06 -1.28 -28.57
N ILE A 118 -14.82 -0.99 -28.19
CA ILE A 118 -14.24 0.36 -28.21
C ILE A 118 -14.07 0.85 -29.66
N GLU A 119 -13.79 -0.04 -30.60
CA GLU A 119 -13.71 0.30 -32.02
C GLU A 119 -15.06 0.66 -32.61
N ILE A 120 -16.08 -0.17 -32.39
CA ILE A 120 -17.41 0.00 -33.01
C ILE A 120 -18.11 1.21 -32.38
N GLU A 121 -18.20 1.23 -31.04
CA GLU A 121 -18.96 2.26 -30.35
C GLU A 121 -18.12 3.50 -30.04
N GLY A 122 -16.93 3.30 -29.46
CA GLY A 122 -16.07 4.36 -28.96
C GLY A 122 -16.76 5.29 -27.97
N ARG A 123 -16.69 6.60 -28.21
CA ARG A 123 -17.34 7.71 -27.47
C ARG A 123 -16.84 7.86 -26.04
N GLY A 124 -15.54 7.75 -25.83
CA GLY A 124 -14.97 7.82 -24.49
C GLY A 124 -15.00 6.50 -23.73
N ARG A 125 -15.47 5.41 -24.35
CA ARG A 125 -15.38 4.07 -23.76
C ARG A 125 -13.92 3.69 -23.49
N PHE A 126 -13.70 3.05 -22.35
CA PHE A 126 -12.38 2.56 -21.95
C PHE A 126 -12.45 1.26 -21.15
N ALA A 127 -11.36 0.51 -21.15
CA ALA A 127 -11.21 -0.72 -20.38
C ALA A 127 -9.74 -0.96 -20.02
N TYR A 128 -9.48 -1.74 -18.97
CA TYR A 128 -8.13 -2.18 -18.62
C TYR A 128 -8.03 -3.70 -18.70
N ALA A 129 -7.19 -4.20 -19.59
CA ALA A 129 -7.02 -5.63 -19.84
C ALA A 129 -5.54 -5.93 -20.12
N HIS A 130 -5.03 -7.04 -19.57
CA HIS A 130 -3.68 -7.55 -19.85
C HIS A 130 -2.53 -6.53 -19.66
N GLY A 131 -2.66 -5.57 -18.73
CA GLY A 131 -1.64 -4.54 -18.50
C GLY A 131 -1.79 -3.31 -19.42
N HIS A 132 -2.78 -3.30 -20.30
CA HIS A 132 -3.04 -2.20 -21.20
C HIS A 132 -4.37 -1.52 -20.88
N LEU A 133 -4.36 -0.20 -20.99
CA LEU A 133 -5.55 0.63 -21.02
C LEU A 133 -5.97 0.80 -22.48
N HIS A 134 -7.16 0.31 -22.82
CA HIS A 134 -7.80 0.53 -24.11
C HIS A 134 -8.80 1.67 -23.97
N PHE A 135 -8.77 2.66 -24.85
CA PHE A 135 -9.77 3.74 -24.82
C PHE A 135 -9.98 4.42 -26.18
N SER A 136 -11.01 5.24 -26.25
CA SER A 136 -11.32 6.13 -27.37
C SER A 136 -11.53 7.56 -26.87
N ALA A 137 -11.30 8.56 -27.73
CA ALA A 137 -11.70 9.93 -27.42
C ALA A 137 -13.22 10.07 -27.33
N SER A 138 -13.70 11.10 -26.64
CA SER A 138 -15.14 11.36 -26.47
C SER A 138 -15.91 11.53 -27.79
N ASP A 139 -15.26 12.07 -28.81
CA ASP A 139 -15.79 12.30 -30.16
C ASP A 139 -15.19 11.35 -31.21
N ASN A 140 -14.51 10.28 -30.77
CA ASN A 140 -13.84 9.30 -31.63
C ASN A 140 -12.66 9.83 -32.47
N SER A 141 -12.22 11.06 -32.24
CA SER A 141 -10.98 11.56 -32.84
C SER A 141 -9.76 10.78 -32.32
N ASP A 142 -8.64 10.84 -33.05
CA ASP A 142 -7.38 10.22 -32.64
C ASP A 142 -6.78 10.99 -31.43
N PRO A 143 -6.71 10.41 -30.21
CA PRO A 143 -6.10 10.99 -29.01
C PRO A 143 -4.66 11.44 -29.20
N ARG A 144 -3.96 10.91 -30.21
CA ARG A 144 -2.56 11.23 -30.47
C ARG A 144 -2.37 12.55 -31.20
N GLY A 145 -3.39 12.96 -31.97
CA GLY A 145 -3.34 14.13 -32.85
C GLY A 145 -4.43 15.17 -32.58
N ASN A 146 -5.42 14.88 -31.73
CA ASN A 146 -6.52 15.79 -31.47
C ASN A 146 -6.18 16.96 -30.53
N GLY A 147 -4.97 16.99 -29.97
CA GLY A 147 -4.48 18.07 -29.11
C GLY A 147 -5.08 18.10 -27.70
N ARG A 148 -5.77 17.04 -27.27
CA ARG A 148 -6.39 16.94 -25.93
C ARG A 148 -5.45 16.32 -24.91
N PHE A 149 -5.71 16.61 -23.64
CA PHE A 149 -4.96 16.07 -22.52
C PHE A 149 -5.70 14.93 -21.84
N TYR A 150 -5.04 13.79 -21.74
CA TYR A 150 -5.59 12.59 -21.16
C TYR A 150 -4.94 12.27 -19.81
N HIS A 151 -5.77 12.03 -18.80
CA HIS A 151 -5.32 11.71 -17.44
C HIS A 151 -6.00 10.44 -16.95
N LEU A 152 -5.22 9.47 -16.49
CA LEU A 152 -5.73 8.32 -15.77
C LEU A 152 -5.53 8.52 -14.27
N ALA A 153 -6.62 8.60 -13.53
CA ALA A 153 -6.60 8.58 -12.07
C ALA A 153 -6.88 7.16 -11.55
N TYR A 154 -6.04 6.68 -10.62
CA TYR A 154 -6.18 5.36 -10.02
C TYR A 154 -5.74 5.31 -8.56
N ALA A 155 -6.36 4.41 -7.81
CA ALA A 155 -6.03 4.19 -6.41
C ALA A 155 -5.00 3.06 -6.24
N ILE A 156 -3.97 3.30 -5.43
CA ILE A 156 -3.01 2.27 -5.00
C ILE A 156 -3.06 2.08 -3.48
N GLY A 157 -2.73 0.86 -3.04
CA GLY A 157 -2.60 0.50 -1.62
C GLY A 157 -1.44 -0.48 -1.40
N LEU A 158 -1.16 -0.83 -0.14
CA LEU A 158 -0.19 -1.88 0.17
C LEU A 158 -0.74 -3.26 -0.17
N SER A 159 0.13 -4.14 -0.66
CA SER A 159 -0.19 -5.55 -0.85
C SER A 159 -0.59 -6.21 0.47
N PHE A 160 -1.47 -7.22 0.37
CA PHE A 160 -1.92 -7.97 1.54
C PHE A 160 -0.76 -8.63 2.33
N PRO A 161 0.24 -9.28 1.70
CA PRO A 161 1.35 -9.89 2.45
C PRO A 161 2.17 -8.87 3.26
N VAL A 162 2.39 -7.67 2.72
CA VAL A 162 3.12 -6.61 3.42
C VAL A 162 2.32 -6.08 4.59
N SER A 163 1.02 -5.82 4.39
CA SER A 163 0.13 -5.38 5.47
C SER A 163 0.07 -6.42 6.59
N LEU A 164 -0.05 -7.71 6.23
CA LEU A 164 -0.03 -8.83 7.18
C LEU A 164 1.31 -8.94 7.92
N LEU A 165 2.43 -8.80 7.22
CA LEU A 165 3.76 -8.85 7.83
C LEU A 165 3.94 -7.72 8.85
N LEU A 166 3.48 -6.50 8.55
CA LEU A 166 3.48 -5.39 9.49
C LEU A 166 2.66 -5.71 10.73
N MET A 167 1.47 -6.29 10.55
CA MET A 167 0.62 -6.70 11.66
C MET A 167 1.26 -7.79 12.52
N LEU A 168 1.80 -8.85 11.92
CA LEU A 168 2.46 -9.94 12.65
C LEU A 168 3.70 -9.46 13.41
N THR A 169 4.53 -8.64 12.76
CA THR A 169 5.72 -8.04 13.40
C THR A 169 5.30 -7.15 14.58
N GLY A 170 4.26 -6.35 14.38
CA GLY A 170 3.70 -5.52 15.43
C GLY A 170 3.17 -6.33 16.62
N PHE A 171 2.44 -7.41 16.33
CA PHE A 171 1.91 -8.33 17.34
C PHE A 171 3.03 -9.00 18.15
N LEU A 172 4.07 -9.52 17.49
CA LEU A 172 5.21 -10.15 18.16
C LEU A 172 5.97 -9.16 19.05
N LEU A 173 6.20 -7.93 18.58
CA LEU A 173 6.88 -6.90 19.37
C LEU A 173 6.06 -6.49 20.60
N ALA A 174 4.74 -6.32 20.44
CA ALA A 174 3.84 -6.00 21.55
C ALA A 174 3.69 -7.16 22.56
N GLY A 175 3.63 -8.40 22.07
CA GLY A 175 3.48 -9.60 22.90
C GLY A 175 4.76 -10.07 23.61
N SER A 176 5.94 -9.65 23.14
CA SER A 176 7.24 -10.01 23.73
C SER A 176 7.58 -9.30 25.05
N ALA A 177 6.59 -8.68 25.70
CA ALA A 177 6.76 -8.07 27.01
C ALA A 177 7.29 -9.14 27.98
N PRO A 178 8.46 -8.93 28.60
CA PRO A 178 9.08 -9.95 29.42
C PRO A 178 8.18 -10.20 30.64
N LEU A 179 7.69 -11.43 30.79
CA LEU A 179 6.90 -11.94 31.93
C LEU A 179 7.65 -11.89 33.29
N THR A 180 8.78 -11.19 33.37
CA THR A 180 9.69 -11.18 34.54
C THR A 180 9.22 -10.31 35.71
N LEU A 181 8.00 -9.76 35.68
CA LEU A 181 7.53 -8.84 36.72
C LEU A 181 6.85 -9.47 37.94
N ALA A 182 6.76 -10.80 38.03
CA ALA A 182 6.18 -11.43 39.22
C ALA A 182 6.97 -12.66 39.66
N ARG A 183 8.25 -12.48 40.04
CA ARG A 183 8.80 -13.36 41.07
C ARG A 183 8.37 -12.75 42.40
N PRO A 184 7.37 -13.30 43.12
CA PRO A 184 7.02 -12.79 44.43
C PRO A 184 8.28 -12.82 45.27
N ARG A 185 8.61 -11.69 45.92
CA ARG A 185 9.61 -11.68 46.98
C ARG A 185 9.12 -12.69 48.00
N SER A 186 9.68 -13.88 48.01
CA SER A 186 9.54 -14.81 49.12
C SER A 186 9.99 -14.03 50.35
N ALA A 187 9.04 -13.72 51.23
CA ALA A 187 9.31 -13.14 52.52
C ALA A 187 10.17 -14.14 53.30
N SER A 188 11.49 -14.01 53.20
CA SER A 188 12.41 -14.74 54.05
C SER A 188 12.43 -14.05 55.40
N THR A 189 11.78 -14.71 56.37
CA THR A 189 12.28 -14.92 57.73
C THR A 189 12.61 -13.66 58.54
N ILE A 190 11.70 -13.32 59.45
CA ILE A 190 12.10 -12.82 60.77
C ILE A 190 11.62 -13.87 61.77
N ALA A 191 12.58 -14.66 62.24
CA ALA A 191 12.47 -15.44 63.47
C ALA A 191 12.94 -14.56 64.63
#